data_AF-A1TQM6-F1
#
_entry.id   AF-A1TQM6-F1
#
_cell.length_a   1.000
_cell.length_b   1.000
_cell.length_c   1.000
_cell.angle_alpha   90.00
_cell.angle_beta   90.00
_cell.angle_gamma   90.00
#
_symmetry.space_group_name_H-M   'P 1'
#
loop_
_entity.id
_entity.type
_entity.pdbx_description
1 polymer ?
#
loop_
_entity_poly.entity_id
_entity_poly.type
_entity_poly.pdbx_seq_one_letter_code
_entity_poly.pdbx_strand_id
1 'polypeptide(L)'
;MSSPHPSTDWSTEQRASVHAAFNDWILICTEEDYQKVSDLYERVASGEIGSMVKLIQACYARSDLLADLPDSLLQQLIARNLPPPSFDAKAAEG
;
A
#
# COMPACT_ATOMS: atom_id res chain seq x y z
N MET A 1 20.65 19.36 -13.29
CA MET A 1 19.18 19.21 -13.30
C MET A 1 18.92 17.72 -13.30
N SER A 2 18.77 17.11 -12.12
CA SER A 2 18.63 15.66 -12.00
C SER A 2 17.17 15.33 -11.78
N SER A 3 16.68 14.44 -12.64
CA SER A 3 15.35 13.83 -12.82
C SER A 3 14.30 14.03 -11.72
N PRO A 4 13.04 14.35 -12.07
CA PRO A 4 11.92 14.19 -11.15
C PRO A 4 11.72 12.69 -10.93
N HIS A 5 12.22 12.16 -9.81
CA HIS A 5 11.64 10.93 -9.28
C HIS A 5 10.16 11.25 -9.06
N PRO A 6 9.20 10.42 -9.53
CA PRO A 6 7.82 10.65 -9.17
C PRO A 6 7.75 10.54 -7.65
N SER A 7 7.57 11.67 -6.98
CA SER A 7 7.53 11.76 -5.54
C SER A 7 6.33 10.97 -5.04
N THR A 8 6.52 9.69 -4.75
CA THR A 8 5.65 8.88 -3.89
C THR A 8 5.81 9.34 -2.42
N ASP A 9 5.89 10.65 -2.20
CA ASP A 9 6.03 11.23 -0.87
C ASP A 9 4.63 11.35 -0.27
N TRP A 10 4.16 10.23 0.29
CA TRP A 10 2.95 10.25 1.09
C TRP A 10 3.15 11.18 2.29
N SER A 11 2.21 12.10 2.50
CA SER A 11 2.22 12.99 3.65
C SER A 11 2.30 12.20 4.96
N THR A 12 2.88 12.81 6.00
CA THR A 12 3.01 12.18 7.33
C THR A 12 1.68 11.61 7.83
N GLU A 13 0.56 12.29 7.57
CA GLU A 13 -0.79 11.84 7.91
C GLU A 13 -1.22 10.60 7.13
N GLN A 14 -0.92 10.52 5.83
CA GLN A 14 -1.21 9.33 5.01
C GLN A 14 -0.38 8.14 5.48
N ARG A 15 0.91 8.37 5.76
CA ARG A 15 1.79 7.35 6.33
C ARG A 15 1.24 6.85 7.67
N ALA A 16 0.83 7.76 8.55
CA ALA A 16 0.24 7.44 9.85
C ALA A 16 -1.06 6.64 9.69
N SER A 17 -1.94 7.02 8.77
CA SER A 17 -3.17 6.27 8.48
C SER A 17 -2.88 4.88 7.93
N VAL A 18 -1.83 4.68 7.13
CA VAL A 18 -1.42 3.35 6.63
C VAL A 18 -0.88 2.49 7.76
N HIS A 19 -0.06 3.07 8.64
CA HIS A 19 0.39 2.37 9.84
C HIS A 19 -0.77 2.00 10.75
N ALA A 20 -1.75 2.89 10.94
CA ALA A 20 -2.96 2.59 11.70
C ALA A 20 -3.82 1.52 11.02
N ALA A 21 -3.96 1.56 9.69
CA ALA A 21 -4.67 0.54 8.91
C ALA A 21 -4.05 -0.83 9.08
N PHE A 22 -2.73 -0.89 8.94
CA PHE A 22 -1.99 -2.12 9.07
C PHE A 22 -2.02 -2.66 10.50
N ASN A 23 -1.89 -1.78 11.51
CA ASN A 23 -1.94 -2.18 12.91
C ASN A 23 -3.34 -2.68 13.33
N ASP A 24 -4.40 -2.16 12.73
CA ASP A 24 -5.75 -2.67 12.96
C ASP A 24 -5.97 -3.99 12.21
N TRP A 25 -5.49 -4.06 10.98
CA TRP A 25 -5.53 -5.27 10.17
C TRP A 25 -4.78 -6.43 10.82
N ILE A 26 -3.58 -6.22 11.37
CA ILE A 26 -2.78 -7.29 11.98
C ILE A 26 -3.44 -7.92 13.21
N LEU A 27 -4.37 -7.20 13.84
CA LEU A 27 -5.16 -7.70 14.97
C LEU A 27 -6.33 -8.59 14.54
N ILE A 28 -6.76 -8.48 13.28
CA ILE A 28 -7.91 -9.20 12.72
C ILE A 28 -7.54 -10.16 11.59
N CYS A 29 -6.30 -10.11 11.08
CA CYS A 29 -5.86 -10.92 9.96
C CYS A 29 -5.67 -12.38 10.37
N THR A 30 -5.85 -13.27 9.41
CA THR A 30 -5.49 -14.68 9.58
C THR A 30 -3.99 -14.89 9.41
N GLU A 31 -3.47 -16.02 9.88
CA GLU A 31 -2.08 -16.41 9.64
C GLU A 31 -1.78 -16.51 8.13
N GLU A 32 -2.74 -16.96 7.33
CA GLU A 32 -2.62 -17.05 5.87
C GLU A 32 -2.49 -15.67 5.21
N ASP A 33 -3.32 -14.71 5.63
CA ASP A 33 -3.26 -13.31 5.18
C ASP A 33 -1.92 -12.67 5.56
N TYR A 34 -1.45 -12.91 6.78
CA TYR A 34 -0.15 -12.44 7.25
C TYR A 34 1.00 -13.03 6.43
N GLN A 35 0.94 -14.33 6.10
CA GLN A 35 1.95 -15.01 5.29
C GLN A 35 1.99 -14.45 3.87
N LYS A 36 0.84 -14.17 3.24
CA LYS A 36 0.76 -13.53 1.92
C LYS A 36 1.42 -12.16 1.91
N VAL A 37 1.11 -11.32 2.90
CA VAL A 37 1.75 -10.00 3.02
C VAL A 37 3.24 -10.13 3.25
N SER A 38 3.69 -11.11 4.04
CA SER A 38 5.11 -11.36 4.29
C SER A 38 5.85 -11.80 3.02
N ASP A 39 5.24 -12.67 2.21
CA ASP A 39 5.81 -13.10 0.92
C ASP A 39 5.85 -11.95 -0.09
N LEU A 40 4.77 -11.17 -0.18
CA LEU A 40 4.74 -9.93 -0.97
C LEU A 40 5.81 -8.95 -0.55
N TYR A 41 5.98 -8.79 0.76
CA TYR A 41 7.00 -7.94 1.34
C TYR A 41 8.40 -8.41 0.95
N GLU A 42 8.68 -9.71 1.02
CA GLU A 42 9.96 -10.28 0.58
C GLU A 42 10.21 -10.01 -0.91
N ARG A 43 9.19 -10.21 -1.77
CA ARG A 43 9.27 -9.94 -3.22
C ARG A 43 9.48 -8.47 -3.56
N VAL A 44 8.91 -7.56 -2.78
CA VAL A 44 9.00 -6.10 -3.02
C VAL A 44 10.27 -5.52 -2.44
N ALA A 45 10.66 -5.96 -1.25
CA ALA A 45 11.63 -5.26 -0.43
C ALA A 45 13.03 -5.88 -0.47
N SER A 46 13.23 -7.08 -1.05
CA SER A 46 14.55 -7.70 -1.29
C SER A 46 15.58 -7.44 -0.17
N GLY A 47 15.18 -7.62 1.08
CA GLY A 47 16.05 -7.49 2.26
C GLY A 47 16.15 -6.11 2.91
N GLU A 48 15.58 -5.04 2.35
CA GLU A 48 15.36 -3.81 3.09
C GLU A 48 14.08 -3.94 3.91
N ILE A 49 14.11 -3.56 5.19
CA ILE A 49 12.89 -3.30 5.96
C ILE A 49 12.26 -2.00 5.43
N GLY A 50 11.81 -2.04 4.17
CA GLY A 50 11.13 -0.94 3.51
C GLY A 50 9.77 -0.76 4.13
N SER A 51 9.47 0.42 4.68
CA SER A 51 8.23 0.71 5.40
C SER A 51 6.99 0.07 4.75
N MET A 52 6.03 -0.44 5.52
CA MET A 52 4.74 -0.96 5.03
C MET A 52 4.10 -0.04 3.95
N VAL A 53 4.28 1.26 4.12
CA VAL A 53 3.97 2.30 3.13
C VAL A 53 4.52 1.98 1.73
N LYS A 54 5.81 1.63 1.60
CA LYS A 54 6.43 1.23 0.33
C LYS A 54 5.80 -0.03 -0.26
N LEU A 55 5.41 -1.00 0.59
CA LEU A 55 4.71 -2.19 0.12
C LEU A 55 3.37 -1.79 -0.50
N ILE A 56 2.55 -1.01 0.21
CA ILE A 56 1.25 -0.58 -0.29
C ILE A 56 1.40 0.30 -1.55
N GLN A 57 2.40 1.19 -1.58
CA GLN A 57 2.73 1.98 -2.76
C GLN A 57 3.13 1.09 -3.95
N ALA A 58 3.95 0.07 -3.73
CA ALA A 58 4.36 -0.87 -4.76
C ALA A 58 3.17 -1.73 -5.23
N CYS A 59 2.26 -2.10 -4.33
CA CYS A 59 1.01 -2.79 -4.67
C CYS A 59 0.14 -1.90 -5.55
N TYR A 60 -0.02 -0.63 -5.19
CA TYR A 60 -0.76 0.31 -6.03
C TYR A 60 -0.07 0.64 -7.37
N ALA A 61 1.26 0.62 -7.42
CA ALA A 61 2.01 0.82 -8.66
C ALA A 61 2.02 -0.42 -9.57
N ARG A 62 1.79 -1.62 -9.03
CA ARG A 62 1.83 -2.90 -9.75
C ARG A 62 0.53 -3.66 -9.54
N SER A 63 -0.34 -3.66 -10.53
CA SER A 63 -1.64 -4.35 -10.50
C SER A 63 -1.54 -5.84 -10.13
N ASP A 64 -0.44 -6.48 -10.53
CA ASP A 64 -0.13 -7.88 -10.20
C ASP A 64 0.03 -8.12 -8.69
N LEU A 65 0.71 -7.20 -7.99
CA LEU A 65 0.83 -7.26 -6.54
C LEU A 65 -0.46 -6.86 -5.83
N LEU A 66 -1.23 -5.93 -6.40
CA LEU A 66 -2.53 -5.55 -5.83
C LEU A 66 -3.50 -6.73 -5.84
N ALA A 67 -3.45 -7.57 -6.88
CA ALA A 67 -4.24 -8.79 -6.97
C ALA A 67 -3.83 -9.86 -5.96
N ASP A 68 -2.57 -9.83 -5.50
CA ASP A 68 -2.02 -10.75 -4.51
C ASP A 68 -2.18 -10.20 -3.07
N LEU A 69 -2.43 -8.91 -2.92
CA LEU A 69 -2.70 -8.26 -1.64
C LEU A 69 -4.01 -8.80 -1.05
N PRO A 70 -4.05 -9.18 0.23
CA PRO A 70 -5.27 -9.72 0.82
C PRO A 70 -6.39 -8.68 0.84
N ASP A 71 -7.59 -9.11 0.43
CA ASP A 71 -8.79 -8.27 0.41
C ASP A 71 -9.06 -7.62 1.77
N SER A 72 -8.81 -8.35 2.86
CA SER A 72 -8.94 -7.86 4.24
C SER A 72 -8.09 -6.61 4.49
N LEU A 73 -6.88 -6.54 3.95
CA LEU A 73 -6.01 -5.38 4.09
C LEU A 73 -6.45 -4.23 3.18
N LEU A 74 -6.87 -4.57 1.96
CA LEU A 74 -7.40 -3.59 1.01
C LEU A 74 -8.65 -2.90 1.56
N GLN A 75 -9.57 -3.65 2.17
CA GLN A 75 -10.74 -3.11 2.87
C GLN A 75 -10.36 -2.14 3.99
N GLN A 76 -9.30 -2.42 4.75
CA GLN A 76 -8.82 -1.54 5.83
C GLN A 76 -8.22 -0.24 5.32
N LEU A 77 -7.58 -0.27 4.14
CA LEU A 77 -7.07 0.92 3.45
C LEU A 77 -8.22 1.76 2.88
N ILE A 78 -9.19 1.13 2.23
CA ILE A 78 -10.39 1.80 1.68
C ILE A 78 -11.22 2.43 2.81
N ALA A 79 -11.45 1.71 3.91
CA ALA A 79 -12.21 2.21 5.07
C ALA A 79 -11.59 3.47 5.69
N ARG A 80 -10.27 3.66 5.54
CA ARG A 80 -9.54 4.84 6.02
C ARG A 80 -9.35 5.91 4.94
N ASN A 81 -10.05 5.78 3.82
CA ASN A 81 -9.99 6.71 2.69
C ASN A 81 -8.55 6.88 2.17
N LEU A 82 -7.79 5.79 2.10
CA LEU A 82 -6.45 5.71 1.49
C LEU A 82 -6.56 5.06 0.11
N PRO A 83 -7.09 5.76 -0.91
CA PRO A 83 -7.15 5.24 -2.26
C PRO A 83 -5.73 5.02 -2.82
N PRO A 84 -5.59 4.18 -3.87
CA PRO A 84 -4.35 4.09 -4.62
C PRO A 84 -3.87 5.50 -4.99
N PRO A 85 -2.56 5.82 -4.87
CA PRO A 85 -1.99 7.04 -5.43
C PRO A 85 -1.93 6.92 -6.96
N SER A 86 -3.10 6.77 -7.62
CA SER A 86 -3.40 6.95 -9.05
C SER A 86 -4.79 6.40 -9.36
N PHE A 87 -5.83 7.12 -8.95
CA PHE A 87 -6.90 7.45 -9.89
C PHE A 87 -6.99 8.97 -10.05
N ASP A 88 -5.83 9.66 -10.01
CA ASP A 88 -5.68 10.94 -10.69
C ASP A 88 -5.56 10.65 -12.21
N ALA A 89 -6.59 10.03 -12.75
CA ALA A 89 -6.83 9.90 -14.16
C ALA A 89 -8.15 10.60 -14.43
N LYS A 90 -8.09 11.93 -14.51
CA LYS A 90 -8.95 12.72 -15.41
C LYS A 90 -10.45 12.36 -15.30
N ALA A 91 -11.06 12.60 -14.14
CA ALA A 91 -12.53 12.62 -13.98
C ALA A 91 -13.05 13.98 -13.49
N ALA A 92 -12.26 15.05 -13.66
CA ALA A 92 -12.81 16.37 -13.95
C ALA A 92 -12.94 16.48 -15.48
N GLU A 93 -13.99 17.14 -15.93
CA GLU A 93 -14.40 17.40 -17.33
C GLU A 93 -15.51 16.45 -17.84
N GLY A 94 -16.72 16.72 -17.36
CA GLY A 94 -18.01 16.42 -17.98
C GLY A 94 -19.00 17.50 -17.60
#